data_AF-A0A7R7W0C0-F1
#
_entry.id   AF-A0A7R7W0C0-F1
#
_cell.length_a   1.000
_cell.length_b   1.000
_cell.length_c   1.000
_cell.angle_alpha   90.00
_cell.angle_beta   90.00
_cell.angle_gamma   90.00
#
_symmetry.space_group_name_H-M   'P 1'
#
loop_
_entity.id
_entity.type
_entity.pdbx_description
1 polymer ?
#
loop_
_entity_poly.entity_id
_entity_poly.type
_entity_poly.pdbx_seq_one_letter_code
_entity_poly.pdbx_strand_id
1 'polypeptide(L)'
;MTLAHETVPGTEVYGPGTFIDKTVLPVPVDARRVFELLASRTPGFTQNKALWDTVHFEGRPEPMVQGPIKSPVMAAALHAMGGVVANELLELRDGNPATENSVTVNTDHAGIWLGSVFTTYINGSDVSTLARSGKFEFTLRTEL
;
A
#
# COMPACT_ATOMS: atom_id res chain seq x y z
N MET A 1 -17.84 -13.38 -6.54
CA MET A 1 -18.44 -12.31 -7.37
C MET A 1 -17.55 -11.09 -7.21
N THR A 2 -16.81 -10.69 -8.23
CA THR A 2 -16.08 -9.41 -8.22
C THR A 2 -17.10 -8.29 -8.39
N LEU A 3 -17.31 -7.48 -7.34
CA LEU A 3 -18.04 -6.23 -7.46
C LEU A 3 -17.36 -5.42 -8.58
N ALA A 4 -18.12 -5.02 -9.59
CA ALA A 4 -17.60 -4.16 -10.64
C ALA A 4 -17.09 -2.87 -9.97
N HIS A 5 -15.84 -2.49 -10.25
CA HIS A 5 -15.26 -1.27 -9.71
C HIS A 5 -16.00 -0.06 -10.32
N GLU A 6 -16.58 0.77 -9.47
CA GLU A 6 -17.31 1.96 -9.88
C GLU A 6 -16.60 3.24 -9.46
N THR A 7 -16.57 4.20 -10.39
CA THR A 7 -15.98 5.52 -10.17
C THR A 7 -16.99 6.65 -10.42
N VAL A 8 -16.69 7.83 -9.87
CA VAL A 8 -17.33 9.10 -10.18
C VAL A 8 -16.29 10.08 -10.72
N PRO A 9 -16.68 11.03 -11.60
CA PRO A 9 -15.77 12.07 -12.04
C PRO A 9 -15.22 12.87 -10.85
N GLY A 10 -13.89 13.02 -10.81
CA GLY A 10 -13.17 13.78 -9.77
C GLY A 10 -12.96 15.24 -10.15
N THR A 11 -13.64 15.75 -11.18
CA THR A 11 -13.40 17.06 -11.79
C THR A 11 -13.29 18.20 -10.78
N GLU A 12 -14.18 18.23 -9.80
CA GLU A 12 -14.24 19.30 -8.79
C GLU A 12 -13.17 19.19 -7.69
N VAL A 13 -12.63 17.98 -7.46
CA VAL A 13 -11.69 17.70 -6.35
C VAL A 13 -10.24 17.66 -6.84
N TYR A 14 -10.00 16.96 -7.94
CA TYR A 14 -8.65 16.70 -8.48
C TYR A 14 -8.44 17.26 -9.89
N GLY A 15 -9.48 17.84 -10.51
CA GLY A 15 -9.40 18.46 -11.84
C GLY A 15 -9.94 17.58 -12.98
N PRO A 16 -10.11 18.16 -14.19
CA PRO A 16 -10.69 17.45 -15.33
C PRO A 16 -9.93 16.18 -15.71
N GLY A 17 -10.67 15.12 -16.06
CA GLY A 17 -10.10 13.82 -16.47
C GLY A 17 -9.72 12.89 -15.31
N THR A 18 -9.96 13.30 -14.06
CA THR A 18 -9.74 12.46 -12.87
C THR A 18 -11.00 11.68 -12.49
N PHE A 19 -10.81 10.58 -11.77
CA PHE A 19 -11.88 9.70 -11.30
C PHE A 19 -11.62 9.31 -9.85
N ILE A 20 -12.67 9.24 -9.06
CA ILE A 20 -12.66 8.86 -7.64
C ILE A 20 -13.50 7.60 -7.49
N ASP A 21 -13.06 6.69 -6.63
CA ASP A 21 -13.79 5.46 -6.35
C ASP A 21 -15.09 5.81 -5.59
N LYS A 22 -16.23 5.24 -6.01
CA LYS A 22 -17.52 5.50 -5.32
C LYS A 22 -17.51 5.02 -3.88
N THR A 23 -16.86 3.89 -3.66
CA THR A 23 -16.71 3.27 -2.35
C THR A 23 -15.23 3.18 -2.05
N VAL A 24 -14.80 3.86 -0.99
CA VAL A 24 -13.41 3.79 -0.54
C VAL A 24 -13.20 2.42 0.09
N LEU A 25 -12.23 1.68 -0.44
CA LEU A 25 -11.78 0.41 0.13
C LEU A 25 -10.68 0.68 1.16
N PRO A 26 -10.58 -0.12 2.24
CA PRO A 26 -9.40 -0.12 3.09
C PRO A 26 -8.13 -0.34 2.26
N VAL A 27 -7.06 0.38 2.57
CA VAL A 27 -5.79 0.31 1.80
C VAL A 27 -5.26 -1.12 1.60
N PRO A 28 -5.24 -2.01 2.62
CA PRO A 28 -4.83 -3.41 2.43
C PRO A 28 -5.70 -4.19 1.45
N VAL A 29 -7.01 -3.92 1.44
CA VAL A 29 -7.98 -4.57 0.54
C VAL A 29 -7.80 -4.06 -0.89
N ASP A 30 -7.58 -2.76 -1.05
CA ASP A 30 -7.35 -2.18 -2.37
C ASP A 30 -5.99 -2.61 -2.94
N ALA A 31 -4.96 -2.75 -2.10
CA ALA A 31 -3.65 -3.25 -2.49
C ALA A 31 -3.72 -4.67 -3.04
N ARG A 32 -4.52 -5.55 -2.41
CA ARG A 32 -4.81 -6.89 -2.93
C ARG A 32 -5.46 -6.84 -4.31
N ARG A 33 -6.49 -5.98 -4.49
CA ARG A 33 -7.18 -5.82 -5.77
C ARG A 33 -6.24 -5.35 -6.88
N VAL A 34 -5.39 -4.36 -6.58
CA VAL A 34 -4.41 -3.82 -7.53
C VAL A 34 -3.33 -4.85 -7.84
N PHE A 35 -2.84 -5.58 -6.84
CA PHE A 35 -1.89 -6.68 -7.03
C PHE A 35 -2.44 -7.73 -7.99
N GLU A 36 -3.66 -8.22 -7.79
CA GLU A 36 -4.27 -9.22 -8.68
C GLU A 36 -4.45 -8.68 -10.11
N LEU A 37 -4.82 -7.40 -10.26
CA LEU A 37 -4.93 -6.75 -11.55
C LEU A 37 -3.57 -6.70 -12.25
N LEU A 38 -2.53 -6.20 -11.58
CA LEU A 38 -1.18 -6.11 -12.13
C LEU A 38 -0.65 -7.50 -12.48
N ALA A 39 -0.72 -8.45 -11.55
CA ALA A 39 -0.28 -9.83 -11.74
C ALA A 39 -0.97 -10.50 -12.95
N SER A 40 -2.28 -10.26 -13.15
CA SER A 40 -3.02 -10.81 -14.30
C SER A 40 -2.67 -10.18 -15.65
N ARG A 41 -2.06 -8.99 -15.65
CA ARG A 41 -1.76 -8.21 -16.86
C ARG A 41 -0.27 -8.16 -17.19
N THR A 42 0.60 -8.42 -16.22
CA THR A 42 2.06 -8.38 -16.40
C THR A 42 2.54 -9.60 -17.18
N PRO A 43 3.11 -9.42 -18.39
CA PRO A 43 3.65 -10.53 -19.18
C PRO A 43 4.78 -11.24 -18.43
N GLY A 44 4.77 -12.58 -18.48
CA GLY A 44 5.79 -13.40 -17.83
C GLY A 44 5.66 -13.53 -16.30
N PHE A 45 4.73 -12.80 -15.67
CA PHE A 45 4.42 -13.00 -14.26
C PHE A 45 3.58 -14.26 -14.07
N THR A 46 3.86 -15.01 -13.00
CA THR A 46 3.15 -16.26 -12.69
C THR A 46 1.64 -16.04 -12.59
N GLN A 47 0.86 -16.93 -13.20
CA GLN A 47 -0.61 -16.94 -13.13
C GLN A 47 -1.14 -17.95 -12.11
N ASN A 48 -0.25 -18.60 -11.36
CA ASN A 48 -0.61 -19.53 -10.31
C ASN A 48 -1.19 -18.78 -9.11
N LYS A 49 -2.51 -18.87 -8.92
CA LYS A 49 -3.22 -18.22 -7.81
C LYS A 49 -2.75 -18.68 -6.43
N ALA A 50 -2.30 -19.93 -6.29
CA ALA A 50 -1.76 -20.42 -5.03
C ALA A 50 -0.52 -19.63 -4.59
N LEU A 51 0.31 -19.19 -5.54
CA LEU A 51 1.45 -18.31 -5.24
C LEU A 51 0.99 -16.89 -4.88
N TRP A 52 -0.09 -16.41 -5.49
CA TRP A 52 -0.65 -15.10 -5.16
C TRP A 52 -1.23 -15.06 -3.74
N ASP A 53 -1.77 -16.20 -3.29
CA ASP A 53 -2.33 -16.36 -1.95
C ASP A 53 -1.27 -16.46 -0.83
N THR A 54 0.02 -16.63 -1.18
CA THR A 54 1.14 -16.51 -0.23
C THR A 54 1.38 -15.07 0.24
N VAL A 55 0.77 -14.09 -0.43
CA VAL A 55 0.89 -12.68 -0.07
C VAL A 55 -0.27 -12.26 0.85
N HIS A 56 0.09 -11.63 1.96
CA HIS A 56 -0.83 -11.04 2.92
C HIS A 56 -0.58 -9.54 3.04
N PHE A 57 -1.66 -8.76 3.08
CA PHE A 57 -1.58 -7.32 3.27
C PHE A 57 -2.06 -6.96 4.67
N GLU A 58 -1.30 -6.12 5.35
CA GLU A 58 -1.63 -5.57 6.66
C GLU A 58 -1.39 -4.06 6.69
N GLY A 59 -1.91 -3.37 7.69
CA GLY A 59 -1.78 -1.92 7.85
C GLY A 59 -3.11 -1.26 8.17
N ARG A 60 -3.10 0.06 8.33
CA ARG A 60 -4.30 0.83 8.63
C ARG A 60 -5.25 0.90 7.42
N PRO A 61 -6.57 1.03 7.65
CA PRO A 61 -7.53 1.17 6.57
C PRO A 61 -7.36 2.50 5.82
N GLU A 62 -6.93 3.55 6.49
CA GLU A 62 -6.65 4.86 5.89
C GLU A 62 -5.22 4.95 5.33
N PRO A 63 -4.99 5.74 4.26
CA PRO A 63 -3.64 5.98 3.77
C PRO A 63 -2.79 6.72 4.81
N MET A 64 -1.54 6.27 4.98
CA MET A 64 -0.56 6.92 5.86
C MET A 64 -0.31 8.39 5.48
N VAL A 65 -0.38 8.73 4.19
CA VAL A 65 -0.13 10.09 3.68
C VAL A 65 -1.41 10.65 3.11
N GLN A 66 -1.74 11.89 3.51
CA GLN A 66 -2.87 12.63 2.95
C GLN A 66 -2.63 12.97 1.48
N GLY A 67 -3.61 12.72 0.61
CA GLY A 67 -3.52 12.98 -0.82
C GLY A 67 -4.12 11.86 -1.66
N PRO A 68 -3.83 11.80 -2.97
CA PRO A 68 -4.33 10.74 -3.84
C PRO A 68 -3.93 9.35 -3.32
N ILE A 69 -4.94 8.60 -2.88
CA ILE A 69 -4.83 7.35 -2.10
C ILE A 69 -4.07 6.24 -2.87
N LYS A 70 -4.00 6.33 -4.20
CA LYS A 70 -3.53 5.22 -5.04
C LYS A 70 -2.02 4.99 -4.99
N SER A 71 -1.19 5.97 -4.62
CA SER A 71 0.27 5.78 -4.63
C SER A 71 0.75 4.73 -3.61
N PRO A 72 0.35 4.77 -2.31
CA PRO A 72 0.67 3.70 -1.35
C PRO A 72 0.11 2.33 -1.74
N VAL A 73 -1.12 2.28 -2.25
CA VAL A 73 -1.77 1.05 -2.73
C VAL A 73 -0.95 0.41 -3.86
N MET A 74 -0.54 1.21 -4.85
CA MET A 74 0.31 0.76 -5.96
C MET A 74 1.67 0.27 -5.46
N ALA A 75 2.30 1.00 -4.54
CA ALA A 75 3.59 0.61 -3.98
C ALA A 75 3.51 -0.73 -3.24
N ALA A 76 2.47 -0.93 -2.42
CA ALA A 76 2.23 -2.20 -1.73
C ALA A 76 1.99 -3.36 -2.71
N ALA A 77 1.20 -3.14 -3.75
CA ALA A 77 0.97 -4.15 -4.79
C ALA A 77 2.26 -4.54 -5.54
N LEU A 78 3.17 -3.60 -5.78
CA LEU A 78 4.47 -3.88 -6.39
C LEU A 78 5.40 -4.66 -5.45
N HIS A 79 5.40 -4.34 -4.15
CA HIS A 79 6.12 -5.14 -3.14
C HIS A 79 5.59 -6.58 -3.10
N ALA A 80 4.27 -6.76 -3.18
CA ALA A 80 3.64 -8.09 -3.27
C ALA A 80 4.11 -8.87 -4.50
N MET A 81 4.16 -8.23 -5.68
CA MET A 81 4.71 -8.87 -6.89
C MET A 81 6.17 -9.29 -6.70
N GLY A 82 6.99 -8.43 -6.10
CA GLY A 82 8.37 -8.77 -5.75
C GLY A 82 8.46 -9.93 -4.75
N GLY A 83 7.54 -9.99 -3.78
CA GLY A 83 7.43 -11.09 -2.82
C GLY A 83 7.12 -12.44 -3.47
N VAL A 84 6.21 -12.48 -4.44
CA VAL A 84 5.92 -13.70 -5.20
C VAL A 84 7.18 -14.18 -5.94
N VAL A 85 7.89 -13.28 -6.63
CA VAL A 85 9.14 -13.62 -7.32
C VAL A 85 10.20 -14.09 -6.32
N ALA A 86 10.27 -13.48 -5.13
CA ALA A 86 11.17 -13.94 -4.08
C ALA A 86 10.86 -15.38 -3.65
N ASN A 87 9.58 -15.74 -3.49
CA ASN A 87 9.18 -17.11 -3.16
C ASN A 87 9.58 -18.10 -4.27
N GLU A 88 9.41 -17.74 -5.54
CA GLU A 88 9.85 -18.56 -6.69
C GLU A 88 11.39 -18.74 -6.71
N LEU A 89 12.14 -17.69 -6.37
CA LEU A 89 13.60 -17.77 -6.25
C LEU A 89 14.03 -18.66 -5.08
N LEU A 90 13.33 -18.60 -3.95
CA LEU A 90 13.58 -19.46 -2.79
C LEU A 90 13.32 -20.93 -3.13
N GLU A 91 12.27 -21.23 -3.90
CA GLU A 91 12.01 -22.59 -4.39
C GLU A 91 13.17 -23.11 -5.25
N LEU A 92 13.67 -22.29 -6.19
CA LEU A 92 14.81 -22.68 -7.02
C LEU A 92 16.10 -22.86 -6.22
N ARG A 93 16.29 -22.08 -5.15
CA ARG A 93 17.50 -22.11 -4.31
C ARG A 93 17.48 -23.27 -3.30
N ASP A 94 16.36 -23.45 -2.61
CA ASP A 94 16.26 -24.31 -1.42
C ASP A 94 15.51 -25.63 -1.71
N GLY A 95 14.77 -25.72 -2.84
CA GLY A 95 14.01 -26.90 -3.24
C GLY A 95 12.66 -27.08 -2.53
N ASN A 96 12.30 -26.17 -1.61
CA ASN A 96 10.99 -26.17 -0.96
C ASN A 96 9.94 -25.49 -1.85
N PRO A 97 8.68 -25.99 -1.91
CA PRO A 97 7.65 -25.37 -2.73
C PRO A 97 7.43 -23.89 -2.38
N ALA A 98 7.36 -23.00 -3.37
CA ALA A 98 7.15 -21.56 -3.14
C ALA A 98 5.83 -21.25 -2.41
N THR A 99 4.84 -22.15 -2.49
CA THR A 99 3.56 -22.05 -1.78
C THR A 99 3.65 -22.24 -0.26
N GLU A 100 4.76 -22.79 0.25
CA GLU A 100 5.00 -22.94 1.69
C GLU A 100 5.61 -21.68 2.31
N ASN A 101 6.11 -20.76 1.49
CA ASN A 101 6.58 -19.46 1.92
C ASN A 101 5.42 -18.47 2.06
N SER A 102 5.63 -17.40 2.84
CA SER A 102 4.65 -16.33 3.04
C SER A 102 5.31 -14.97 2.96
N VAL A 103 4.61 -14.00 2.36
CA VAL A 103 5.06 -12.61 2.30
C VAL A 103 3.99 -11.72 2.93
N THR A 104 4.37 -10.99 3.97
CA THR A 104 3.51 -9.96 4.54
C THR A 104 3.95 -8.58 4.06
N VAL A 105 3.05 -7.86 3.41
CA VAL A 105 3.25 -6.48 2.97
C VAL A 105 2.49 -5.55 3.89
N ASN A 106 3.23 -4.77 4.68
CA ASN A 106 2.66 -3.69 5.46
C ASN A 106 2.44 -2.45 4.56
N THR A 107 1.17 -2.07 4.36
CA THR A 107 0.79 -1.02 3.42
C THR A 107 1.16 0.39 3.89
N ASP A 108 1.25 0.60 5.20
CA ASP A 108 1.75 1.86 5.76
C ASP A 108 3.25 2.01 5.41
N HIS A 109 4.03 0.96 5.66
CA HIS A 109 5.45 0.94 5.36
C HIS A 109 5.73 1.05 3.86
N ALA A 110 5.01 0.30 3.02
CA ALA A 110 5.18 0.36 1.57
C ALA A 110 4.88 1.76 0.98
N GLY A 111 4.09 2.57 1.68
CA GLY A 111 3.78 3.96 1.33
C GLY A 111 4.82 4.98 1.78
N ILE A 112 5.91 4.59 2.44
CA ILE A 112 6.98 5.49 2.87
C ILE A 112 7.85 5.87 1.66
N TRP A 113 7.91 7.17 1.37
CA TRP A 113 8.84 7.76 0.43
C TRP A 113 9.41 9.05 1.03
N LEU A 114 10.43 9.64 0.38
CA LEU A 114 11.13 10.82 0.92
C LEU A 114 10.21 12.00 1.25
N GLY A 115 9.04 12.12 0.60
CA GLY A 115 8.06 13.16 0.91
C GLY A 115 7.21 12.88 2.15
N SER A 116 7.04 11.61 2.55
CA SER A 116 6.19 11.23 3.68
C SER A 116 6.66 11.84 5.00
N VAL A 117 7.96 12.12 5.15
CA VAL A 117 8.51 12.79 6.35
C VAL A 117 7.96 14.21 6.52
N PHE A 118 7.74 14.93 5.41
CA PHE A 118 7.19 16.29 5.43
C PHE A 118 5.69 16.33 5.73
N THR A 119 5.00 15.20 5.57
CA THR A 119 3.56 15.06 5.85
C THR A 119 3.27 14.48 7.23
N THR A 120 4.26 14.45 8.12
CA THR A 120 4.11 13.89 9.47
C THR A 120 3.25 14.83 10.33
N TYR A 121 2.17 14.28 10.89
CA TYR A 121 1.34 14.94 11.89
C TYR A 121 1.34 14.10 13.17
N ILE A 122 1.48 14.77 14.32
CA ILE A 122 1.32 14.15 15.64
C ILE A 122 0.16 14.86 16.34
N ASN A 123 -0.87 14.11 16.71
CA ASN A 123 -2.08 14.65 17.35
C ASN A 123 -2.70 15.84 16.59
N GLY A 124 -2.71 15.76 15.25
CA GLY A 124 -3.26 16.80 14.37
C GLY A 124 -2.37 18.03 14.16
N SER A 125 -1.18 18.08 14.77
CA SER A 125 -0.21 19.16 14.57
C SER A 125 0.94 18.71 13.66
N ASP A 126 1.29 19.51 12.66
CA ASP A 126 2.46 19.25 11.83
C ASP A 126 3.75 19.44 12.64
N VAL A 127 4.82 18.78 12.20
CA VAL A 127 6.13 18.82 12.88
C VAL A 127 6.69 20.24 13.02
N SER A 128 6.43 21.14 12.05
CA SER A 128 6.91 22.52 12.14
C SER A 128 6.18 23.31 13.23
N THR A 129 4.88 23.09 13.40
CA THR A 129 4.07 23.65 14.49
C THR A 129 4.52 23.11 15.85
N LEU A 130 4.83 21.81 15.95
CA LEU A 130 5.35 21.19 17.18
C LEU A 130 6.74 21.71 17.54
N ALA A 131 7.62 21.90 16.55
CA ALA A 131 8.94 22.48 16.74
C ALA A 131 8.85 23.94 17.21
N ARG A 132 8.01 24.76 16.56
CA ARG A 132 7.79 26.17 16.92
C ARG A 132 7.16 26.34 18.30
N SER A 133 6.35 25.38 18.74
CA SER A 133 5.71 25.41 20.07
C SER A 133 6.61 24.86 21.19
N GLY A 134 7.82 24.39 20.89
CA GLY A 134 8.74 23.80 21.86
C GLY A 134 8.30 22.44 22.43
N LYS A 135 7.23 21.85 21.88
CA LYS A 135 6.64 20.58 22.37
C LYS A 135 7.18 19.35 21.65
N PHE A 136 8.01 19.53 20.64
CA PHE A 136 8.48 18.45 19.78
C PHE A 136 9.21 17.34 20.57
N GLU A 137 10.19 17.68 21.39
CA GLU A 137 10.96 16.69 22.16
C GLU A 137 10.11 15.97 23.21
N PHE A 138 9.19 16.68 23.87
CA PHE A 138 8.26 16.10 24.84
C PHE A 138 7.30 15.10 24.19
N THR A 139 6.76 15.45 23.02
CA THR A 139 5.81 14.62 22.27
C THR A 139 6.50 13.36 21.73
N LEU A 140 7.73 13.48 21.21
CA LEU A 140 8.49 12.32 20.75
C LEU A 140 8.80 11.30 21.86
N ARG A 141 9.01 11.76 23.10
CA ARG A 141 9.33 10.87 24.24
C ARG A 141 8.10 10.18 24.85
N THR A 142 6.90 10.65 24.53
CA THR A 142 5.65 10.17 25.15
C THR A 142 4.80 9.31 24.22
N GLU A 143 5.00 9.43 22.90
CA GLU A 143 4.16 8.81 21.86
C GLU A 143 4.90 7.76 20.99
N LEU A 144 6.23 7.61 21.17
CA LEU A 144 7.06 6.55 20.57
C LEU A 144 7.58 5.59 21.63
#